data_AF-A0A3C0QKM8-F1
#
_entry.id   AF-A0A3C0QKM8-F1
#
_cell.length_a   1.000
_cell.length_b   1.000
_cell.length_c   1.000
_cell.angle_alpha   90.00
_cell.angle_beta   90.00
_cell.angle_gamma   90.00
#
_symmetry.space_group_name_H-M   'P 1'
#
loop_
_entity.id
_entity.type
_entity.pdbx_description
1 polymer ?
#
loop_
_entity_poly.entity_id
_entity_poly.type
_entity_poly.pdbx_seq_one_letter_code
_entity_poly.pdbx_strand_id
1 'polypeptide(L)'
;MNNRPAVIDHNSDGRLEIFVIYGSLWHIHQSKPSKGLWIGWRRLGNPKKITLNLIPVAVGQNSDGRLEVFAVDYWNGVDYSKGSLWHRYQPKPGKGHGTNWGSLGRPGNVPLISQSIVECDSDGCLVVFVANLEGSSWYRYQTESKKGPWSKWYSLGKSPASINTVAKNSDGRLEVFVRGAASGKSNVIWHNHQT
;
A
#
# COMPACT_ATOMS: atom_id res chain seq x y z
N MET A 1 -1.57 21.25 -13.40
CA MET A 1 -1.16 20.84 -12.04
C MET A 1 -1.16 19.33 -12.01
N ASN A 2 -0.01 18.69 -11.76
CA ASN A 2 0.06 17.22 -11.70
C ASN A 2 -0.56 16.76 -10.37
N ASN A 3 -1.74 16.16 -10.45
CA ASN A 3 -2.49 15.68 -9.28
C ASN A 3 -1.68 14.56 -8.60
N ARG A 4 -1.23 14.78 -7.37
CA ARG A 4 -0.48 13.80 -6.58
C ARG A 4 -1.44 13.16 -5.59
N PRO A 5 -1.83 11.90 -5.78
CA PRO A 5 -2.83 11.28 -4.93
C PRO A 5 -2.29 11.18 -3.49
N ALA A 6 -3.08 11.70 -2.54
CA ALA A 6 -2.87 11.54 -1.12
C ALA A 6 -3.68 10.34 -0.63
N VAL A 7 -3.23 9.69 0.44
CA VAL A 7 -4.05 8.72 1.19
C VAL A 7 -4.20 9.17 2.63
N ILE A 8 -5.29 8.74 3.25
CA ILE A 8 -5.66 9.11 4.60
C ILE A 8 -6.06 7.85 5.36
N ASP A 9 -5.69 7.79 6.63
CA ASP A 9 -6.22 6.81 7.57
C ASP A 9 -6.34 7.44 8.96
N HIS A 10 -6.95 6.73 9.89
CA HIS A 10 -7.09 7.13 11.27
C HIS A 10 -6.07 6.41 12.14
N ASN A 11 -5.47 7.13 13.07
CA ASN A 11 -4.73 6.54 14.17
C ASN A 11 -5.71 5.88 15.15
N SER A 12 -5.22 4.93 15.95
CA SER A 12 -6.02 4.25 16.97
C SER A 12 -6.61 5.20 18.03
N ASP A 13 -6.06 6.40 18.16
CA ASP A 13 -6.57 7.45 19.04
C ASP A 13 -7.66 8.32 18.40
N GLY A 14 -8.05 8.05 17.15
CA GLY A 14 -9.09 8.76 16.40
C GLY A 14 -8.61 9.97 15.59
N ARG A 15 -7.30 10.26 15.57
CA ARG A 15 -6.73 11.34 14.74
C ARG A 15 -6.55 10.88 13.30
N LEU A 16 -7.04 11.65 12.34
CA LEU A 16 -6.72 11.43 10.93
C LEU A 16 -5.27 11.79 10.62
N GLU A 17 -4.66 11.04 9.70
CA GLU A 17 -3.32 11.24 9.19
C GLU A 17 -3.27 11.03 7.68
N ILE A 18 -2.73 12.02 6.98
CA ILE A 18 -2.62 12.07 5.52
C ILE A 18 -1.17 11.84 5.12
N PHE A 19 -0.97 11.07 4.05
CA PHE A 19 0.32 10.75 3.46
C PHE A 19 0.36 11.16 1.99
N VAL A 20 1.48 11.77 1.57
CA VAL A 20 1.70 12.24 0.19
C VAL A 20 3.13 11.96 -0.24
N ILE A 21 3.32 11.59 -1.51
CA ILE A 21 4.65 11.52 -2.12
C ILE A 21 4.97 12.83 -2.86
N TYR A 22 6.02 13.50 -2.40
CA TYR A 22 6.64 14.66 -3.06
C TYR A 22 8.15 14.50 -3.06
N GLY A 23 8.68 13.66 -3.97
CA GLY A 23 10.09 13.22 -4.00
C GLY A 23 10.50 12.32 -2.82
N SER A 24 9.83 12.50 -1.68
CA SER A 24 9.83 11.65 -0.49
C SER A 24 8.42 11.44 0.04
N LEU A 25 8.28 10.50 0.96
CA LEU A 25 7.05 10.39 1.72
C LEU A 25 6.97 11.55 2.74
N TRP A 26 5.83 12.22 2.74
CA TRP A 26 5.45 13.25 3.70
C TRP A 26 4.16 12.86 4.39
N HIS A 27 3.98 13.32 5.62
CA HIS A 27 2.75 13.13 6.35
C HIS A 27 2.33 14.38 7.13
N ILE A 28 1.03 14.51 7.38
CA ILE A 28 0.42 15.51 8.26
C ILE A 28 -0.70 14.83 9.04
N HIS A 29 -0.90 15.18 10.31
CA HIS A 29 -1.92 14.55 11.14
C HIS A 29 -2.71 15.58 11.95
N GLN A 30 -3.92 15.22 12.35
CA GLN A 30 -4.69 16.02 13.30
C GLN A 30 -3.95 16.10 14.64
N SER A 31 -4.11 17.24 15.32
CA SER A 31 -3.61 17.46 16.69
C SER A 31 -4.38 16.65 17.73
N LYS A 32 -5.70 16.56 17.55
CA LYS A 32 -6.66 15.85 18.39
C LYS A 32 -7.78 15.28 17.51
N PRO A 33 -8.45 14.20 17.94
CA PRO A 33 -9.57 13.63 17.19
C PRO A 33 -10.67 14.66 16.97
N SER A 34 -11.24 14.69 15.76
CA SER A 34 -12.37 15.55 15.40
C SER A 34 -12.17 17.05 15.70
N LYS A 35 -10.92 17.51 15.79
CA LYS A 35 -10.56 18.92 15.88
C LYS A 35 -9.85 19.30 14.58
N GLY A 36 -10.36 20.31 13.87
CA GLY A 36 -9.88 20.72 12.55
C GLY A 36 -8.44 21.25 12.47
N LEU A 37 -7.67 21.19 13.55
CA LEU A 37 -6.27 21.62 13.58
C LEU A 37 -5.34 20.47 13.16
N TRP A 38 -4.71 20.63 12.00
CA TRP A 38 -3.70 19.74 11.44
C TRP A 38 -2.30 20.23 11.79
N ILE A 39 -1.43 19.34 12.28
CA ILE A 39 -0.08 19.72 12.68
C ILE A 39 0.92 19.30 11.63
N GLY A 40 1.52 20.32 11.00
CA GLY A 40 2.86 20.37 10.41
C GLY A 40 3.26 19.20 9.53
N TRP A 41 3.31 19.42 8.22
CA TRP A 41 3.93 18.49 7.28
C TRP A 41 5.34 18.09 7.73
N ARG A 42 5.56 16.78 7.86
CA ARG A 42 6.85 16.19 8.24
C ARG A 42 7.30 15.22 7.18
N ARG A 43 8.61 15.18 6.94
CA ARG A 43 9.23 14.27 5.98
C ARG A 43 9.51 12.93 6.64
N LEU A 44 8.95 11.85 6.08
CA LEU A 44 9.27 10.46 6.45
C LEU A 44 10.45 9.91 5.61
N GLY A 45 10.86 10.62 4.57
CA GLY A 45 12.06 10.31 3.80
C GLY A 45 11.83 9.18 2.80
N ASN A 46 12.94 8.53 2.40
CA ASN A 46 12.99 7.58 1.30
C ASN A 46 13.63 6.25 1.74
N PRO A 47 13.18 5.11 1.20
CA PRO A 47 13.92 3.86 1.33
C PRO A 47 15.29 4.00 0.65
N LYS A 48 16.38 3.69 1.38
CA LYS A 48 17.77 3.68 0.88
C LYS A 48 18.20 4.92 0.06
N LYS A 49 17.66 6.10 0.34
CA LYS A 49 17.87 7.35 -0.43
C LYS A 49 17.44 7.27 -1.91
N ILE A 50 16.62 6.28 -2.28
CA ILE A 50 16.08 6.12 -3.63
C ILE A 50 14.84 7.02 -3.79
N THR A 51 14.65 7.62 -4.95
CA THR A 51 13.43 8.39 -5.23
C THR A 51 12.22 7.46 -5.22
N LEU A 52 11.15 7.85 -4.54
CA LEU A 52 9.89 7.12 -4.58
C LEU A 52 9.13 7.43 -5.88
N ASN A 53 8.44 6.43 -6.41
CA ASN A 53 7.58 6.61 -7.57
C ASN A 53 6.41 7.55 -7.22
N LEU A 54 5.86 8.26 -8.21
CA LEU A 54 4.70 9.15 -8.02
C LEU A 54 3.36 8.38 -7.97
N ILE A 55 3.42 7.06 -7.99
CA ILE A 55 2.30 6.17 -7.72
C ILE A 55 1.78 6.44 -6.28
N PRO A 56 0.47 6.38 -6.02
CA PRO A 56 -0.04 6.59 -4.66
C PRO A 56 0.59 5.64 -3.65
N VAL A 57 0.93 6.23 -2.51
CA VAL A 57 1.28 5.50 -1.30
C VAL A 57 0.01 4.78 -0.80
N ALA A 58 0.14 3.60 -0.21
CA ALA A 58 -0.95 2.97 0.52
C ALA A 58 -0.71 3.08 2.02
N VAL A 59 -1.78 3.07 2.80
CA VAL A 59 -1.71 3.04 4.26
C VAL A 59 -2.76 2.07 4.78
N GLY A 60 -2.38 1.28 5.79
CA GLY A 60 -3.30 0.41 6.51
C GLY A 60 -2.99 0.41 8.00
N GLN A 61 -4.02 0.19 8.81
CA GLN A 61 -3.89 0.05 10.26
C GLN A 61 -3.76 -1.43 10.62
N ASN A 62 -2.66 -1.79 11.28
CA ASN A 62 -2.50 -3.10 11.91
C ASN A 62 -3.53 -3.28 13.03
N SER A 63 -3.87 -4.52 13.38
CA SER A 63 -4.81 -4.83 14.48
C SER A 63 -4.40 -4.30 15.86
N ASP A 64 -3.12 -3.97 16.08
CA ASP A 64 -2.68 -3.29 17.30
C ASP A 64 -2.83 -1.77 17.25
N GLY A 65 -3.35 -1.21 16.16
CA GLY A 65 -3.58 0.23 15.98
C GLY A 65 -2.42 0.99 15.36
N ARG A 66 -1.35 0.31 14.91
CA ARG A 66 -0.22 0.95 14.24
C ARG A 66 -0.49 1.15 12.76
N LEU A 67 -0.38 2.38 12.30
CA LEU A 67 -0.38 2.67 10.87
C LEU A 67 0.89 2.15 10.20
N GLU A 68 0.74 1.62 9.01
CA GLU A 68 1.81 1.12 8.16
C GLU A 68 1.60 1.60 6.74
N VAL A 69 2.65 2.21 6.18
CA VAL A 69 2.64 2.85 4.87
C VAL A 69 3.48 2.06 3.88
N PHE A 70 3.03 2.02 2.64
CA PHE A 70 3.64 1.26 1.55
C PHE A 70 3.90 2.16 0.35
N ALA A 71 5.12 2.10 -0.17
CA ALA A 71 5.52 2.91 -1.32
C ALA A 71 6.41 2.09 -2.26
N VAL A 72 6.32 2.39 -3.55
CA VAL A 72 7.15 1.77 -4.59
C VAL A 72 8.29 2.74 -4.92
N ASP A 73 9.52 2.23 -5.05
CA ASP A 73 10.62 3.06 -5.53
C ASP A 73 10.54 3.32 -7.05
N TYR A 74 11.11 4.44 -7.48
CA TYR A 74 10.98 4.92 -8.86
C TYR A 74 11.70 3.99 -9.83
N TRP A 75 10.96 3.49 -10.82
CA TRP A 75 11.48 2.73 -11.96
C TRP A 75 11.50 3.62 -13.20
N ASN A 76 12.64 3.66 -13.91
CA ASN A 76 12.89 4.57 -15.02
C ASN A 76 12.60 3.97 -16.41
N GLY A 77 12.01 2.78 -16.49
CA GLY A 77 11.77 2.10 -17.76
C GLY A 77 12.82 1.05 -18.15
N VAL A 78 14.01 1.08 -17.55
CA VAL A 78 15.15 0.26 -17.99
C VAL A 78 15.94 -0.39 -16.86
N ASP A 79 15.93 0.20 -15.66
CA ASP A 79 16.66 -0.31 -14.49
C ASP A 79 15.80 -1.34 -13.74
N TYR A 80 15.93 -2.60 -14.15
CA TYR A 80 15.30 -3.71 -13.45
C TYR A 80 15.88 -3.97 -12.06
N SER A 81 16.65 -3.08 -11.42
CA SER A 81 16.89 -3.12 -9.97
C SER A 81 15.86 -2.33 -9.15
N LYS A 82 14.98 -1.56 -9.81
CA LYS A 82 13.94 -0.71 -9.17
C LYS A 82 12.51 -1.25 -9.34
N GLY A 83 11.52 -0.56 -8.79
CA GLY A 83 10.13 -0.98 -8.76
C GLY A 83 9.86 -2.03 -7.69
N SER A 84 10.54 -1.93 -6.55
CA SER A 84 10.30 -2.74 -5.36
C SER A 84 9.31 -2.05 -4.43
N LEU A 85 8.50 -2.84 -3.75
CA LEU A 85 7.64 -2.39 -2.67
C LEU A 85 8.46 -2.23 -1.38
N TRP A 86 8.28 -1.10 -0.73
CA TRP A 86 8.85 -0.75 0.55
C TRP A 86 7.74 -0.44 1.53
N HIS A 87 7.99 -0.70 2.81
CA HIS A 87 7.05 -0.40 3.87
C HIS A 87 7.73 0.27 5.07
N ARG A 88 6.95 1.02 5.83
CA ARG A 88 7.37 1.65 7.09
C ARG A 88 6.17 1.70 8.03
N TYR A 89 6.38 1.49 9.31
CA TYR A 89 5.28 1.43 10.28
C TYR A 89 5.54 2.27 11.51
N GLN A 90 4.47 2.65 12.21
CA GLN A 90 4.58 3.22 13.53
C GLN A 90 5.15 2.18 14.50
N PRO A 91 6.11 2.49 15.39
CA PRO A 91 6.64 1.52 16.36
C PRO A 91 5.67 1.24 17.51
N LYS A 92 4.76 2.17 17.79
CA LYS A 92 3.64 2.08 18.75
C LYS A 92 2.43 2.84 18.17
N PRO A 93 1.19 2.47 18.53
CA PRO A 93 -0.01 3.10 17.99
C PRO A 93 0.01 4.62 18.23
N GLY A 94 -0.19 5.41 17.18
CA GLY A 94 -0.23 6.87 17.26
C GLY A 94 1.11 7.56 17.56
N LYS A 95 2.23 6.82 17.64
CA LYS A 95 3.56 7.36 18.02
C LYS A 95 4.49 7.60 16.83
N GLY A 96 3.96 8.21 15.76
CA GLY A 96 4.72 8.59 14.57
C GLY A 96 5.42 7.41 13.87
N HIS A 97 6.19 7.66 12.83
CA HIS A 97 6.77 6.61 11.99
C HIS A 97 8.27 6.46 12.24
N GLY A 98 8.67 6.11 13.47
CA GLY A 98 10.08 6.08 13.87
C GLY A 98 10.91 4.91 13.32
N THR A 99 10.31 3.96 12.60
CA THR A 99 11.00 2.74 12.13
C THR A 99 11.81 2.99 10.86
N ASN A 100 12.70 2.08 10.49
CA ASN A 100 13.37 2.14 9.19
C ASN A 100 12.45 1.58 8.09
N TRP A 101 12.70 2.00 6.85
CA TRP A 101 12.06 1.38 5.69
C TRP A 101 12.53 -0.08 5.55
N GLY A 102 11.57 -1.01 5.47
CA GLY A 102 11.80 -2.40 5.09
C GLY A 102 11.54 -2.62 3.60
N SER A 103 12.22 -3.60 3.00
CA SER A 103 11.97 -4.01 1.61
C SER A 103 11.06 -5.23 1.61
N LEU A 104 9.96 -5.17 0.87
CA LEU A 104 9.14 -6.34 0.53
C LEU A 104 9.51 -6.90 -0.86
N GLY A 105 10.44 -6.24 -1.55
CA GLY A 105 10.91 -6.63 -2.88
C GLY A 105 9.79 -6.51 -3.90
N ARG A 106 9.78 -7.41 -4.89
CA ARG A 106 8.76 -7.44 -5.94
C ARG A 106 8.51 -8.86 -6.42
N PRO A 107 7.27 -9.18 -6.83
CA PRO A 107 6.92 -10.50 -7.31
C PRO A 107 7.63 -10.83 -8.63
N GLY A 108 8.14 -12.06 -8.76
CA GLY A 108 8.76 -12.55 -9.98
C GLY A 108 10.02 -11.80 -10.44
N ASN A 109 10.63 -10.96 -9.58
CA ASN A 109 11.69 -10.01 -9.95
C ASN A 109 11.29 -9.00 -11.03
N VAL A 110 9.99 -8.79 -11.23
CA VAL A 110 9.45 -7.83 -12.20
C VAL A 110 9.09 -6.52 -11.48
N PRO A 111 9.54 -5.36 -11.98
CA PRO A 111 9.18 -4.05 -11.40
C PRO A 111 7.66 -3.85 -11.29
N LEU A 112 7.23 -3.20 -10.22
CA LEU A 112 5.85 -2.79 -10.00
C LEU A 112 5.51 -1.52 -10.80
N ILE A 113 4.27 -1.46 -11.32
CA ILE A 113 3.80 -0.34 -12.17
C ILE A 113 2.60 0.42 -11.65
N SER A 114 1.89 -0.13 -10.65
CA SER A 114 0.62 0.42 -10.22
C SER A 114 0.55 0.66 -8.72
N GLN A 115 -0.58 1.24 -8.31
CA GLN A 115 -0.95 1.43 -6.91
C GLN A 115 -0.83 0.12 -6.14
N SER A 116 -0.25 0.18 -4.96
CA SER A 116 -0.45 -0.85 -3.93
C SER A 116 -1.78 -0.58 -3.25
N ILE A 117 -2.55 -1.63 -2.97
CA ILE A 117 -3.72 -1.54 -2.08
C ILE A 117 -3.40 -2.39 -0.86
N VAL A 118 -3.75 -1.89 0.33
CA VAL A 118 -3.54 -2.60 1.59
C VAL A 118 -4.83 -2.62 2.38
N GLU A 119 -5.14 -3.79 2.94
CA GLU A 119 -6.30 -3.97 3.82
C GLU A 119 -5.94 -4.96 4.93
N CYS A 120 -6.67 -4.91 6.04
CA CYS A 120 -6.51 -5.85 7.15
C CYS A 120 -7.52 -7.00 7.02
N ASP A 121 -7.04 -8.24 7.04
CA ASP A 121 -7.91 -9.43 7.07
C ASP A 121 -8.58 -9.63 8.44
N SER A 122 -9.42 -10.67 8.55
CA SER A 122 -10.12 -11.06 9.78
C SER A 122 -9.18 -11.37 10.95
N ASP A 123 -7.95 -11.78 10.66
CA ASP A 123 -6.95 -12.19 11.64
C ASP A 123 -6.11 -11.01 12.13
N GLY A 124 -6.39 -9.81 11.62
CA GLY A 124 -5.69 -8.61 12.03
C GLY A 124 -4.35 -8.40 11.32
N CYS A 125 -4.12 -9.11 10.21
CA CYS A 125 -2.92 -9.07 9.39
C CYS A 125 -3.13 -8.19 8.16
N LEU A 126 -2.14 -7.36 7.84
CA LEU A 126 -2.19 -6.58 6.61
C LEU A 126 -1.90 -7.47 5.40
N VAL A 127 -2.73 -7.33 4.38
CA VAL A 127 -2.55 -7.92 3.05
C VAL A 127 -2.30 -6.80 2.06
N VAL A 128 -1.20 -6.89 1.31
CA VAL A 128 -0.86 -5.95 0.25
C VAL A 128 -1.01 -6.58 -1.11
N PHE A 129 -1.68 -5.85 -2.01
CA PHE A 129 -1.97 -6.22 -3.37
C PHE A 129 -1.24 -5.29 -4.33
N VAL A 130 -0.59 -5.84 -5.35
CA VAL A 130 0.22 -5.10 -6.33
C VAL A 130 0.07 -5.66 -7.74
N ALA A 131 0.37 -4.85 -8.76
CA ALA A 131 0.55 -5.34 -10.13
C ALA A 131 1.96 -5.01 -10.65
N ASN A 132 2.54 -5.95 -11.38
CA ASN A 132 3.86 -5.83 -11.99
C ASN A 132 3.79 -5.36 -13.46
N LEU A 133 4.95 -5.05 -14.06
CA LEU A 133 5.07 -4.61 -15.47
C LEU A 133 4.45 -5.55 -16.49
N GLU A 134 4.28 -6.83 -16.15
CA GLU A 134 3.72 -7.85 -17.04
C GLU A 134 2.19 -7.98 -16.92
N GLY A 135 1.54 -7.08 -16.17
CA GLY A 135 0.09 -7.10 -15.94
C GLY A 135 -0.37 -8.25 -15.04
N SER A 136 0.54 -8.85 -14.28
CA SER A 136 0.17 -9.88 -13.30
C SER A 136 -0.13 -9.23 -11.95
N SER A 137 -1.24 -9.65 -11.35
CA SER A 137 -1.66 -9.25 -10.00
C SER A 137 -1.07 -10.21 -8.98
N TRP A 138 -0.61 -9.67 -7.86
CA TRP A 138 0.02 -10.44 -6.79
C TRP A 138 -0.43 -9.92 -5.44
N TYR A 139 -0.35 -10.79 -4.44
CA TYR A 139 -0.53 -10.41 -3.04
C TYR A 139 0.54 -11.02 -2.15
N ARG A 140 0.69 -10.41 -0.98
CA ARG A 140 1.48 -10.90 0.14
C ARG A 140 0.83 -10.40 1.42
N TYR A 141 0.99 -11.13 2.51
CA TYR A 141 0.35 -10.84 3.78
C TYR A 141 1.34 -10.95 4.94
N GLN A 142 1.06 -10.29 6.04
CA GLN A 142 1.76 -10.54 7.31
C GLN A 142 1.39 -11.93 7.83
N THR A 143 2.36 -12.78 8.14
CA THR A 143 2.12 -14.15 8.65
C THR A 143 1.85 -14.19 10.15
N GLU A 144 2.22 -13.12 10.85
CA GLU A 144 1.91 -12.92 12.26
C GLU A 144 1.27 -11.54 12.42
N SER A 145 0.21 -11.48 13.22
CA SER A 145 -0.46 -10.22 13.49
C SER A 145 0.55 -9.18 13.98
N LYS A 146 0.37 -7.94 13.54
CA LYS A 146 1.05 -6.74 14.06
C LYS A 146 2.44 -6.48 13.47
N LYS A 147 3.42 -7.39 13.52
CA LYS A 147 4.84 -7.02 13.30
C LYS A 147 5.56 -7.73 12.15
N GLY A 148 4.88 -8.55 11.37
CA GLY A 148 5.52 -9.47 10.43
C GLY A 148 6.07 -10.72 11.15
N PRO A 149 6.69 -11.69 10.45
CA PRO A 149 7.21 -11.63 9.08
C PRO A 149 6.15 -11.49 7.99
N TRP A 150 6.58 -11.12 6.78
CA TRP A 150 5.73 -11.12 5.60
C TRP A 150 5.90 -12.44 4.85
N SER A 151 4.82 -12.96 4.28
CA SER A 151 4.83 -14.19 3.48
C SER A 151 5.64 -14.01 2.18
N LYS A 152 5.73 -15.06 1.36
CA LYS A 152 6.22 -14.93 -0.03
C LYS A 152 5.16 -14.23 -0.90
N TRP A 153 5.52 -13.87 -2.13
CA TRP A 153 4.53 -13.35 -3.09
C TRP A 153 3.69 -14.50 -3.65
N TYR A 154 2.38 -14.30 -3.73
CA TYR A 154 1.42 -15.22 -4.34
C TYR A 154 0.78 -14.56 -5.55
N SER A 155 0.67 -15.30 -6.66
CA SER A 155 0.08 -14.79 -7.90
C SER A 155 -1.43 -14.93 -7.86
N LEU A 156 -2.12 -13.88 -8.31
CA LEU A 156 -3.55 -13.89 -8.62
C LEU A 156 -3.81 -14.09 -10.12
N GLY A 157 -2.76 -14.34 -10.90
CA GLY A 157 -2.82 -14.47 -12.35
C GLY A 157 -2.66 -13.16 -13.12
N LYS A 158 -2.72 -13.27 -14.44
CA LYS A 158 -2.70 -12.11 -15.34
C LYS A 158 -4.08 -11.47 -15.36
N SER A 159 -4.11 -10.16 -15.21
CA SER A 159 -5.29 -9.36 -15.47
C SER A 159 -4.98 -8.42 -16.65
N PRO A 160 -5.95 -8.15 -17.54
CA PRO A 160 -5.79 -7.12 -18.56
C PRO A 160 -5.64 -5.69 -17.98
N ALA A 161 -5.63 -5.51 -16.65
CA ALA A 161 -5.39 -4.23 -15.98
C ALA A 161 -4.87 -4.36 -14.55
N SER A 162 -4.39 -3.24 -13.99
CA SER A 162 -4.00 -3.09 -12.58
C SER A 162 -5.17 -3.33 -11.62
N ILE A 163 -4.88 -3.85 -10.42
CA ILE A 163 -5.86 -3.99 -9.32
C ILE A 163 -6.51 -2.64 -9.02
N ASN A 164 -7.84 -2.60 -8.91
CA ASN A 164 -8.58 -1.33 -8.78
C ASN A 164 -9.08 -1.09 -7.36
N THR A 165 -9.58 -2.12 -6.66
CA THR A 165 -10.02 -2.00 -5.27
C THR A 165 -9.97 -3.36 -4.58
N VAL A 166 -9.87 -3.35 -3.26
CA VAL A 166 -10.08 -4.50 -2.38
C VAL A 166 -11.23 -4.14 -1.43
N ALA A 167 -12.02 -5.12 -1.03
CA ALA A 167 -13.06 -4.95 -0.03
C ALA A 167 -13.11 -6.16 0.89
N LYS A 168 -13.48 -5.94 2.14
CA LYS A 168 -13.72 -7.00 3.11
C LYS A 168 -15.19 -7.41 3.17
N ASN A 169 -15.43 -8.71 3.06
CA ASN A 169 -16.73 -9.33 3.25
C ASN A 169 -17.16 -9.30 4.74
N SER A 170 -18.44 -9.53 5.02
CA SER A 170 -18.97 -9.57 6.39
C SER A 170 -18.40 -10.71 7.23
N ASP A 171 -17.92 -11.77 6.59
CA ASP A 171 -17.20 -12.89 7.22
C ASP A 171 -15.70 -12.61 7.44
N GLY A 172 -15.23 -11.42 7.04
CA GLY A 172 -13.86 -10.95 7.24
C GLY A 172 -12.87 -11.34 6.14
N ARG A 173 -13.30 -12.10 5.12
CA ARG A 173 -12.46 -12.41 3.96
C ARG A 173 -12.31 -11.21 3.04
N LEU A 174 -11.15 -11.10 2.38
CA LEU A 174 -10.90 -10.04 1.39
C LEU A 174 -11.30 -10.51 -0.02
N GLU A 175 -11.94 -9.60 -0.77
CA GLU A 175 -12.22 -9.72 -2.19
C GLU A 175 -11.48 -8.64 -2.98
N VAL A 176 -10.80 -9.05 -4.04
CA VAL A 176 -10.02 -8.16 -4.91
C VAL A 176 -10.78 -7.94 -6.19
N PHE A 177 -11.02 -6.68 -6.56
CA PHE A 177 -11.72 -6.31 -7.79
C PHE A 177 -10.77 -5.67 -8.80
N VAL A 178 -10.84 -6.16 -10.03
CA VAL A 178 -10.01 -5.67 -11.13
C VAL A 178 -10.88 -5.37 -12.35
N ARG A 179 -10.81 -4.13 -12.85
CA ARG A 179 -11.44 -3.69 -14.09
C ARG A 179 -10.50 -3.95 -15.25
N GLY A 180 -10.83 -4.87 -16.15
CA GLY A 180 -10.00 -5.14 -17.34
C GLY A 180 -9.91 -3.95 -18.31
N ALA A 181 -8.77 -3.80 -19.00
CA ALA A 181 -8.66 -2.88 -20.13
C ALA A 181 -9.41 -3.45 -21.34
N ALA A 182 -10.19 -2.61 -22.01
CA ALA A 182 -11.01 -2.99 -23.14
C ALA A 182 -10.15 -3.25 -24.40
N SER A 183 -9.73 -4.50 -24.61
CA SER A 183 -9.38 -4.98 -25.95
C SER A 183 -10.64 -5.53 -26.61
N GLY A 184 -11.53 -4.64 -27.07
CA GLY A 184 -12.69 -4.99 -27.92
C GLY A 184 -13.77 -5.89 -27.30
N LYS A 185 -13.65 -6.27 -26.02
CA LYS A 185 -14.69 -6.95 -25.26
C LYS A 185 -14.87 -6.21 -23.93
N SER A 186 -16.12 -6.16 -23.48
CA SER A 186 -16.73 -5.34 -22.42
C SER A 186 -15.90 -5.09 -21.14
N ASN A 187 -16.29 -4.04 -20.41
CA ASN A 187 -15.86 -3.75 -19.03
C ASN A 187 -16.19 -4.94 -18.10
N VAL A 188 -15.35 -5.97 -18.08
CA VAL A 188 -15.50 -7.13 -17.19
C VAL A 188 -14.83 -6.80 -15.85
N ILE A 189 -15.58 -7.03 -14.76
CA ILE A 189 -15.07 -7.02 -13.40
C ILE A 189 -14.59 -8.44 -13.09
N TRP A 190 -13.32 -8.56 -12.76
CA TRP A 190 -12.76 -9.80 -12.21
C TRP A 190 -12.75 -9.69 -10.70
N HIS A 191 -13.12 -10.79 -10.01
CA HIS A 191 -12.96 -10.90 -8.57
C HIS A 191 -12.22 -12.18 -8.19
N ASN A 192 -11.45 -12.12 -7.10
CA ASN A 192 -10.86 -13.28 -6.44
C ASN A 192 -11.07 -13.12 -4.93
N HIS A 193 -11.36 -14.24 -4.25
CA HIS A 193 -11.67 -14.24 -2.82
C HIS A 193 -10.70 -15.13 -2.06
N GLN A 194 -10.42 -14.77 -0.82
CA GLN A 194 -9.69 -15.62 0.10
C GLN A 194 -10.54 -16.87 0.43
N THR A 195 -9.98 -18.06 0.24
CA THR A 195 -10.60 -19.35 0.61
C THR A 195 -10.33 -19.71 2.06
#